data_AF-A0A850SZX8-F1
#
_entry.id   AF-A0A850SZX8-F1
#
_cell.length_a   1.000
_cell.length_b   1.000
_cell.length_c   1.000
_cell.angle_alpha   90.00
_cell.angle_beta   90.00
_cell.angle_gamma   90.00
#
_symmetry.space_group_name_H-M   'P 1'
#
loop_
_entity.id
_entity.type
_entity.pdbx_description
1 polymer ?
#
loop_
_entity_poly.entity_id
_entity_poly.type
_entity_poly.pdbx_seq_one_letter_code
_entity_poly.pdbx_strand_id
1 'polypeptide(L)'
;MQNQFNVEYPQNLPDLLQMTKQAFEDEARMAMAVKLFELKRLSSGMAAELAGCSRVAFLLGLHRFNVPMIDLEEEELLSDMQNA
;
A
#
# COMPACT_ATOMS: atom_id res chain seq x y z
N MET A 1 -15.20 -15.60 -7.28
CA MET A 1 -16.30 -14.90 -6.57
C MET A 1 -15.67 -13.72 -5.85
N GLN A 2 -16.31 -12.54 -5.83
CA GLN A 2 -15.79 -11.34 -5.17
C GLN A 2 -16.69 -10.97 -3.99
N ASN A 3 -16.09 -10.46 -2.92
CA ASN A 3 -16.80 -9.95 -1.74
C ASN A 3 -16.73 -8.42 -1.71
N GLN A 4 -17.73 -7.77 -1.12
CA GLN A 4 -17.76 -6.31 -0.94
C GLN A 4 -17.52 -5.96 0.53
N PHE A 5 -16.71 -4.92 0.76
CA PHE A 5 -16.46 -4.32 2.07
C PHE A 5 -16.93 -2.87 2.05
N ASN A 6 -17.82 -2.49 2.96
CA ASN A 6 -18.36 -1.13 3.06
C ASN A 6 -17.83 -0.47 4.33
N VAL A 7 -17.31 0.76 4.20
CA VAL A 7 -16.79 1.57 5.31
C VAL A 7 -17.54 2.90 5.31
N GLU A 8 -18.16 3.25 6.44
CA GLU A 8 -18.76 4.55 6.65
C GLU A 8 -17.71 5.57 7.10
N TYR A 9 -17.70 6.75 6.49
CA TYR A 9 -16.81 7.85 6.86
C TYR A 9 -17.55 9.19 6.77
N PRO A 10 -17.12 10.23 7.52
CA PRO A 10 -17.75 11.55 7.48
C PRO A 10 -17.76 12.13 6.06
N GLN A 11 -18.89 12.70 5.63
CA GLN A 11 -19.03 13.23 4.26
C GLN A 11 -18.01 14.31 3.92
N ASN A 12 -17.56 15.08 4.92
CA ASN A 12 -16.57 16.15 4.75
C ASN A 12 -15.12 15.64 4.81
N LEU A 13 -14.88 14.35 5.06
CA LEU A 13 -13.51 13.82 5.16
C LEU A 13 -12.72 13.98 3.84
N PRO A 14 -13.27 13.63 2.66
CA PRO A 14 -12.57 13.90 1.40
C PRO A 14 -12.25 15.39 1.20
N ASP A 15 -13.18 16.28 1.59
CA ASP A 15 -12.98 17.73 1.48
C ASP A 15 -11.85 18.23 2.40
N LEU A 16 -11.80 17.73 3.65
CA LEU A 16 -10.71 18.04 4.60
C LEU A 16 -9.34 17.60 4.07
N LEU A 17 -9.32 16.52 3.29
CA LEU A 17 -8.11 15.99 2.63
C LEU A 17 -7.84 16.63 1.27
N GLN A 18 -8.70 17.55 0.81
CA GLN A 18 -8.63 18.17 -0.52
C GLN A 18 -8.67 17.14 -1.66
N MET A 19 -9.45 16.07 -1.49
CA MET A 19 -9.60 14.99 -2.44
C MET A 19 -11.05 14.86 -2.90
N THR A 20 -11.23 14.35 -4.11
CA THR A 20 -12.56 13.85 -4.51
C THR A 20 -12.89 12.59 -3.72
N LYS A 21 -14.19 12.30 -3.56
CA LYS A 21 -14.67 11.05 -2.93
C LYS A 21 -13.99 9.81 -3.54
N GLN A 22 -13.93 9.74 -4.87
CA GLN A 22 -13.32 8.60 -5.58
C GLN A 22 -11.83 8.47 -5.25
N ALA A 23 -11.09 9.58 -5.28
CA ALA A 23 -9.66 9.56 -4.98
C ALA A 23 -9.38 9.13 -3.53
N PHE A 24 -10.22 9.55 -2.58
CA PHE A 24 -10.14 9.09 -1.19
C PHE A 24 -10.39 7.58 -1.07
N GLU A 25 -11.42 7.05 -1.71
CA GLU A 25 -11.74 5.62 -1.66
C GLU A 25 -10.65 4.75 -2.31
N ASP A 26 -10.06 5.22 -3.42
CA ASP A 26 -8.95 4.55 -4.08
C ASP A 26 -7.68 4.60 -3.21
N GLU A 27 -7.40 5.73 -2.56
CA GLU A 27 -6.29 5.85 -1.61
C GLU A 27 -6.48 4.96 -0.38
N ALA A 28 -7.70 4.89 0.19
CA ALA A 28 -8.02 4.03 1.32
C ALA A 28 -7.84 2.54 0.97
N ARG A 29 -8.28 2.13 -0.23
CA ARG A 29 -8.07 0.76 -0.73
C ARG A 29 -6.58 0.44 -0.89
N MET A 30 -5.82 1.36 -1.49
CA MET A 30 -4.37 1.20 -1.64
C MET A 30 -3.70 1.13 -0.26
N ALA A 31 -4.02 2.02 0.67
CA ALA A 31 -3.47 2.04 2.03
C ALA A 31 -3.70 0.72 2.77
N MET A 32 -4.90 0.15 2.65
CA MET A 32 -5.21 -1.17 3.22
C MET A 32 -4.35 -2.28 2.63
N ALA A 33 -4.20 -2.32 1.30
CA ALA A 33 -3.37 -3.30 0.62
C ALA A 33 -1.89 -3.16 1.00
N VAL A 34 -1.38 -1.94 1.04
CA VAL A 34 -0.03 -1.61 1.47
C VAL A 34 0.21 -2.07 2.90
N LYS A 35 -0.70 -1.76 3.83
CA LYS A 35 -0.51 -2.13 5.23
C LYS A 35 -0.47 -3.63 5.44
N LEU A 36 -1.32 -4.38 4.73
CA LEU A 36 -1.32 -5.84 4.80
C LEU A 36 -0.08 -6.48 4.15
N PHE A 37 0.48 -5.86 3.11
CA PHE A 37 1.76 -6.25 2.52
C PHE A 37 2.94 -5.97 3.48
N GLU A 38 3.00 -4.78 4.05
CA GLU A 38 4.02 -4.36 5.02
C GLU A 38 4.05 -5.30 6.24
N LEU A 39 2.89 -5.70 6.73
CA LEU A 39 2.73 -6.69 7.81
C LEU A 39 3.01 -8.15 7.38
N LYS A 40 3.52 -8.37 6.16
CA LYS A 40 3.79 -9.68 5.55
C LYS A 40 2.57 -10.63 5.51
N ARG A 41 1.35 -10.09 5.60
CA ARG A 41 0.09 -10.87 5.57
C ARG A 41 -0.39 -11.15 4.15
N LEU A 42 -0.01 -10.30 3.21
CA LEU A 42 -0.27 -10.47 1.78
C LEU A 42 1.04 -10.48 1.00
N SER A 43 1.10 -11.35 -0.01
CA SER A 43 2.13 -11.21 -1.05
C SER A 43 1.86 -9.95 -1.89
N SER A 44 2.87 -9.46 -2.61
CA SER A 44 2.68 -8.33 -3.54
C SER A 44 1.67 -8.60 -4.65
N GLY A 45 1.46 -9.86 -5.04
CA GLY A 45 0.40 -10.22 -5.99
C GLY A 45 -0.99 -10.06 -5.40
N MET A 46 -1.21 -10.59 -4.20
CA MET A 46 -2.50 -10.49 -3.50
C MET A 46 -2.83 -9.05 -3.09
N ALA A 47 -1.83 -8.28 -2.66
CA ALA A 47 -2.00 -6.87 -2.33
C ALA A 47 -2.33 -6.03 -3.58
N ALA A 48 -1.70 -6.32 -4.73
CA ALA A 48 -2.03 -5.66 -5.99
C ALA A 48 -3.46 -5.96 -6.45
N GLU A 49 -3.90 -7.21 -6.33
CA GLU A 49 -5.29 -7.61 -6.61
C GLU A 49 -6.28 -6.86 -5.72
N LEU A 50 -5.99 -6.77 -4.41
CA LEU A 50 -6.80 -6.00 -3.46
C LEU A 50 -6.83 -4.51 -3.77
N ALA A 51 -5.70 -3.94 -4.19
CA ALA A 51 -5.58 -2.55 -4.62
C ALA A 51 -6.26 -2.29 -5.99
N GLY A 52 -6.61 -3.34 -6.74
CA GLY A 52 -7.20 -3.21 -8.07
C GLY A 52 -6.23 -2.74 -9.15
N CYS A 53 -4.93 -3.08 -9.03
CA CYS A 53 -3.90 -2.68 -9.98
C CYS A 53 -2.95 -3.83 -10.35
N SER A 54 -2.05 -3.60 -11.30
CA SER A 54 -1.02 -4.60 -11.63
C SER A 54 0.02 -4.72 -10.51
N ARG A 55 0.66 -5.88 -10.38
CA ARG A 55 1.72 -6.10 -9.39
C ARG A 55 2.85 -5.06 -9.49
N VAL A 56 3.23 -4.69 -10.72
CA VAL A 56 4.27 -3.67 -10.95
C VAL A 56 3.79 -2.29 -10.48
N ALA A 57 2.55 -1.91 -10.80
CA ALA A 57 1.98 -0.63 -10.35
C ALA A 57 1.87 -0.55 -8.81
N PHE A 58 1.48 -1.66 -8.16
CA PHE A 58 1.45 -1.75 -6.70
C PHE A 58 2.85 -1.55 -6.08
N LEU A 59 3.85 -2.30 -6.56
CA LEU A 59 5.22 -2.22 -6.04
C LEU A 59 5.82 -0.82 -6.23
N LEU A 60 5.60 -0.20 -7.40
CA LEU A 60 6.00 1.18 -7.64
C LEU A 60 5.24 2.17 -6.76
N GLY A 61 4.00 1.87 -6.36
CA GLY A 61 3.17 2.71 -5.51
C GLY A 61 3.57 2.73 -4.03
N LEU A 62 4.35 1.75 -3.55
CA LEU A 62 4.73 1.60 -2.13
C LEU A 62 5.43 2.84 -1.57
N HIS A 63 6.22 3.55 -2.39
CA HIS A 63 6.93 4.77 -1.96
C HIS A 63 5.98 5.87 -1.45
N ARG A 64 4.76 5.96 -1.98
CA ARG A 64 3.75 6.94 -1.54
C ARG A 64 3.33 6.75 -0.08
N PHE A 65 3.55 5.55 0.46
CA PHE A 65 3.18 5.14 1.80
C PHE A 65 4.40 4.91 2.70
N ASN A 66 5.61 5.30 2.26
CA ASN A 66 6.87 5.06 2.97
C ASN A 66 7.14 3.58 3.28
N VAL A 67 6.64 2.66 2.44
CA VAL A 67 6.91 1.23 2.57
C VAL A 67 8.00 0.84 1.56
N PRO A 68 9.10 0.21 1.99
CA PRO A 68 10.13 -0.23 1.08
C PRO A 68 9.63 -1.39 0.20
N MET A 69 10.01 -1.39 -1.07
CA MET A 69 9.70 -2.48 -2.01
C MET A 69 10.45 -3.77 -1.65
N ILE A 70 11.69 -3.61 -1.20
CA ILE A 70 12.57 -4.67 -0.75
C ILE A 70 12.83 -4.42 0.72
N ASP A 71 12.48 -5.41 1.53
CA ASP A 71 12.81 -5.41 2.94
C ASP A 71 14.23 -5.95 3.06
N LEU A 72 15.22 -5.07 2.86
CA LEU A 72 16.60 -5.38 3.23
C LEU A 72 16.66 -5.22 4.74
N GLU A 73 16.95 -6.31 5.45
CA GLU A 73 17.15 -6.25 6.89
C GLU A 73 18.32 -5.30 7.18
N GLU A 74 18.23 -4.52 8.26
CA GLU A 74 19.26 -3.53 8.63
C GLU A 74 20.66 -4.17 8.71
N GLU A 75 20.71 -5.45 9.05
CA GLU A 75 21.90 -6.30 9.12
C GLU A 75 22.50 -6.59 7.72
N GLU A 76 21.67 -6.79 6.69
CA GLU A 76 22.13 -6.93 5.29
C GLU A 76 22.67 -5.60 4.76
N LEU A 77 22.00 -4.48 5.06
CA LEU A 77 22.45 -3.14 4.69
C LEU A 77 23.80 -2.77 5.32
N LEU A 78 23.98 -3.09 6.61
CA LEU A 78 25.25 -2.87 7.31
C LEU A 78 26.37 -3.75 6.76
N SER A 79 26.06 -5.00 6.39
CA SER A 79 27.00 -5.90 5.72
C SER A 79 27.45 -5.36 4.37
N ASP A 80 26.53 -4.85 3.55
CA ASP A 80 26.86 -4.26 2.24
C ASP A 80 27.73 -3.01 2.36
N MET A 81 27.52 -2.19 3.40
CA MET A 81 28.38 -1.02 3.68
C MET A 81 29.78 -1.38 4.17
N GLN A 82 29.97 -2.51 4.85
CA GLN A 82 31.27 -2.95 5.36
C GLN A 82 32.11 -3.66 4.28
N ASN A 83 31.47 -4.20 3.25
CA ASN A 83 32.11 -4.97 2.19
C ASN A 83 32.29 -4.20 0.86
N ALA A 84 32.01 -2.89 0.84
CA ALA A 84 32.22 -1.96 -0.28
C ALA A 84 33.51 -1.14 -0.10
#